data_AF-A0A7Y4T4L2-F1
#
_entry.id   AF-A0A7Y4T4L2-F1
#
_cell.length_a   1.000
_cell.length_b   1.000
_cell.length_c   1.000
_cell.angle_alpha   90.00
_cell.angle_beta   90.00
_cell.angle_gamma   90.00
#
_symmetry.space_group_name_H-M   'P 1'
#
loop_
_entity.id
_entity.type
_entity.pdbx_description
1 polymer ?
#
loop_
_entity_poly.entity_id
_entity_poly.type
_entity_poly.pdbx_seq_one_letter_code
_entity_poly.pdbx_strand_id
1 'polypeptide(L)'
;MSLLAKLAVASIAVGVGSLATLTQVQGRMEMAALAGLTNLLATGPSVTGKGGPVDQSYTVRRVRIDTMVADVELITVAQPGPVRVQASGKPDTMKEFHVRTVGDEVILRLDSDEEEAWFPWNLFNMWSRDRKAQDLRVRITAPVGTPYDIEGMIGSINAGDLDAPLRLEGHALNARFGRVQSARVSIAGRGRINLGAIKETLDLEVAGSGDFSAASAQSAEIEIAGGGNVLIGPLAAGLNAEVAGSGDIRVAQVNGPFGIEIAGSGGVVVDGGQATSFSVSIAGSGDVLFKGHAVNPKVEIMGSGNVTVGSYTGSLDQDVAGSGEFKVLRQSQPAGPQPPAPPQPPAPATKF
;
A
#
# COMPACT_ATOMS: atom_id res chain seq x y z
N MET A 1 -11.93 -46.46 -9.46
CA MET A 1 -12.18 -46.74 -10.89
C MET A 1 -11.42 -45.71 -11.72
N SER A 2 -10.66 -46.22 -12.68
CA SER A 2 -9.66 -45.57 -13.52
C SER A 2 -10.30 -44.89 -14.74
N LEU A 3 -9.68 -43.84 -15.29
CA LEU A 3 -9.29 -43.86 -16.71
C LEU A 3 -8.12 -42.93 -17.04
N LEU A 4 -7.01 -43.57 -17.42
CA LEU A 4 -5.81 -43.07 -18.09
C LEU A 4 -6.00 -42.96 -19.61
N ALA A 5 -5.27 -42.04 -20.27
CA ALA A 5 -4.63 -42.22 -21.59
C ALA A 5 -3.98 -40.88 -22.04
N LYS A 6 -2.87 -40.78 -22.79
CA LYS A 6 -1.74 -41.63 -23.19
C LYS A 6 -0.75 -40.68 -23.93
N LEU A 7 0.55 -40.90 -23.76
CA LEU A 7 1.64 -40.29 -24.55
C LEU A 7 1.54 -40.65 -26.05
N ALA A 8 2.03 -39.77 -26.92
CA ALA A 8 2.70 -40.15 -28.16
C ALA A 8 3.80 -39.13 -28.55
N VAL A 9 5.03 -39.65 -28.62
CA VAL A 9 6.23 -39.05 -29.21
C VAL A 9 6.19 -39.32 -30.72
N ALA A 10 6.59 -38.36 -31.55
CA ALA A 10 7.05 -38.63 -32.91
C ALA A 10 8.13 -37.63 -33.32
N SER A 11 9.26 -38.18 -33.73
CA SER A 11 10.51 -37.51 -34.10
C SER A 11 10.67 -37.50 -35.63
N ILE A 12 11.41 -36.50 -36.12
CA ILE A 12 12.29 -36.51 -37.32
C ILE A 12 11.63 -36.56 -38.71
N ALA A 13 11.90 -35.55 -39.54
CA ALA A 13 12.55 -35.73 -40.86
C ALA A 13 13.00 -34.39 -41.47
N VAL A 14 14.31 -34.29 -41.70
CA VAL A 14 15.01 -33.30 -42.52
C VAL A 14 14.73 -33.58 -44.00
N GLY A 15 14.53 -32.54 -44.81
CA GLY A 15 14.39 -32.66 -46.27
C GLY A 15 14.85 -31.39 -46.99
N VAL A 16 16.01 -31.49 -47.62
CA VAL A 16 16.76 -30.44 -48.32
C VAL A 16 16.19 -30.18 -49.72
N GLY A 17 16.24 -28.92 -50.15
CA GLY A 17 16.53 -28.57 -51.55
C GLY A 17 15.37 -28.01 -52.38
N SER A 18 15.49 -26.76 -52.81
CA SER A 18 15.95 -26.42 -54.17
C SER A 18 15.66 -24.95 -54.50
N LEU A 19 16.70 -24.21 -54.86
CA LEU A 19 16.65 -22.89 -55.50
C LEU A 19 16.09 -23.01 -56.93
N ALA A 20 15.31 -22.01 -57.38
CA ALA A 20 15.29 -21.55 -58.77
C ALA A 20 14.67 -20.13 -58.90
N THR A 21 15.58 -19.14 -58.97
CA THR A 21 15.64 -17.95 -59.84
C THR A 21 14.39 -17.19 -60.33
N LEU A 22 14.42 -15.89 -59.97
CA LEU A 22 14.00 -14.66 -60.69
C LEU A 22 13.34 -14.78 -62.07
N THR A 23 12.23 -14.05 -62.25
CA THR A 23 12.08 -13.16 -63.41
C THR A 23 11.34 -11.88 -63.00
N GLN A 24 11.98 -10.76 -63.31
CA GLN A 24 11.60 -9.39 -63.01
C GLN A 24 10.80 -8.84 -64.21
N VAL A 25 9.58 -8.35 -63.98
CA VAL A 25 8.88 -7.48 -64.93
C VAL A 25 8.36 -6.27 -64.15
N GLN A 26 8.93 -5.11 -64.48
CA GLN A 26 8.49 -3.79 -64.04
C GLN A 26 7.16 -3.42 -64.70
N GLY A 27 6.20 -2.96 -63.90
CA GLY A 27 4.99 -2.30 -64.36
C GLY A 27 4.46 -1.36 -63.29
N ARG A 28 4.58 -0.04 -63.53
CA ARG A 28 3.97 1.02 -62.73
C ARG A 28 2.44 0.93 -62.81
N MET A 29 1.76 0.83 -61.68
CA MET A 29 0.42 1.40 -61.46
C MET A 29 0.30 1.85 -60.00
N GLU A 30 0.10 3.15 -59.79
CA GLU A 30 -0.45 3.69 -58.54
C GLU A 30 -1.97 3.67 -58.62
N MET A 31 -2.65 3.10 -57.62
CA MET A 31 -3.66 3.77 -56.78
C MET A 31 -4.50 2.77 -55.96
N ALA A 32 -4.49 3.03 -54.65
CA ALA A 32 -5.56 2.86 -53.66
C ALA A 32 -5.98 1.45 -53.16
N ALA A 33 -5.64 1.26 -51.87
CA ALA A 33 -6.42 0.64 -50.79
C ALA A 33 -6.70 -0.88 -50.84
N LEU A 34 -6.11 -1.62 -49.88
CA LEU A 34 -6.87 -2.28 -48.81
C LEU A 34 -5.94 -2.73 -47.66
N ALA A 35 -6.51 -2.75 -46.47
CA ALA A 35 -5.90 -2.89 -45.15
C ALA A 35 -5.23 -4.25 -44.86
N GLY A 36 -4.33 -4.26 -43.88
CA GLY A 36 -3.82 -5.51 -43.28
C GLY A 36 -2.78 -5.32 -42.18
N LEU A 37 -3.17 -4.77 -41.03
CA LEU A 37 -2.61 -5.02 -39.69
C LEU A 37 -1.07 -5.19 -39.60
N THR A 38 -0.36 -4.08 -39.44
CA THR A 38 1.01 -4.08 -38.88
C THR A 38 0.96 -3.35 -37.54
N ASN A 39 0.50 -4.03 -36.49
CA ASN A 39 0.56 -3.49 -35.14
C ASN A 39 1.98 -3.65 -34.58
N LEU A 40 2.75 -2.57 -34.73
CA LEU A 40 3.40 -1.84 -33.64
C LEU A 40 4.04 -2.68 -32.51
N LEU A 41 5.20 -3.28 -32.78
CA LEU A 41 6.20 -3.54 -31.74
C LEU A 41 7.09 -2.28 -31.63
N ALA A 42 6.66 -1.31 -30.83
CA ALA A 42 7.53 -0.22 -30.41
C ALA A 42 8.43 -0.73 -29.27
N THR A 43 9.54 -1.38 -29.63
CA THR A 43 10.62 -1.68 -28.68
C THR A 43 11.33 -0.36 -28.36
N GLY A 44 11.04 0.20 -27.18
CA GLY A 44 11.89 1.25 -26.60
C GLY A 44 13.32 0.73 -26.37
N PRO A 45 14.31 1.61 -26.22
CA PRO A 45 15.70 1.21 -25.99
C PRO A 45 15.78 0.35 -24.71
N SER A 46 16.13 -0.92 -24.87
CA SER A 46 16.52 -1.80 -23.79
C SER A 46 18.01 -1.62 -23.53
N VAL A 47 18.37 -1.32 -22.29
CA VAL A 47 19.77 -1.34 -21.87
C VAL A 47 19.95 -2.55 -20.98
N THR A 48 20.40 -3.63 -21.60
CA THR A 48 20.98 -4.78 -20.92
C THR A 48 22.32 -4.37 -20.32
N GLY A 49 22.49 -4.62 -19.02
CA GLY A 49 23.62 -4.17 -18.23
C GLY A 49 24.95 -4.65 -18.82
N LYS A 50 25.76 -3.73 -19.34
CA LYS A 50 27.19 -4.00 -19.64
C LYS A 50 28.05 -4.11 -18.36
N GLY A 51 27.43 -4.30 -17.18
CA GLY A 51 28.07 -4.29 -15.86
C GLY A 51 28.58 -2.92 -15.39
N GLY A 52 28.29 -1.84 -16.13
CA GLY A 52 28.68 -0.46 -15.82
C GLY A 52 27.51 0.37 -15.25
N PRO A 53 27.79 1.58 -14.74
CA PRO A 53 26.75 2.47 -14.21
C PRO A 53 25.73 2.84 -15.28
N VAL A 54 24.47 2.99 -14.87
CA VAL A 54 23.37 3.46 -15.72
C VAL A 54 23.11 4.93 -15.40
N ASP A 55 22.99 5.76 -16.42
CA ASP A 55 22.49 7.14 -16.31
C ASP A 55 21.70 7.46 -17.58
N GLN A 56 20.39 7.35 -17.49
CA GLN A 56 19.50 7.45 -18.64
C GLN A 56 18.23 8.20 -18.31
N SER A 57 17.68 8.87 -19.32
CA SER A 57 16.43 9.62 -19.22
C SER A 57 15.36 8.97 -20.09
N TYR A 58 14.18 8.81 -19.53
CA TYR A 58 13.04 8.15 -20.14
C TYR A 58 11.88 9.14 -20.21
N THR A 59 11.29 9.28 -21.40
CA THR A 59 10.09 10.11 -21.58
C THR A 59 8.87 9.24 -21.25
N VAL A 60 8.64 9.06 -19.95
CA VAL A 60 7.57 8.24 -19.38
C VAL A 60 6.89 9.00 -18.26
N ARG A 61 5.67 8.59 -17.88
CA ARG A 61 4.90 9.23 -16.81
C ARG A 61 4.83 8.41 -15.52
N ARG A 62 5.25 7.15 -15.54
CA ARG A 62 5.20 6.25 -14.37
C ARG A 62 6.52 5.52 -14.17
N VAL A 63 6.79 5.20 -12.92
CA VAL A 63 7.96 4.42 -12.51
C VAL A 63 7.50 3.16 -11.82
N ARG A 64 7.97 2.02 -12.30
CA ARG A 64 7.81 0.73 -11.64
C ARG A 64 9.15 0.18 -11.19
N ILE A 65 9.22 -0.26 -9.95
CA ILE A 65 10.33 -1.03 -9.40
C ILE A 65 9.77 -2.41 -9.12
N ASP A 66 10.31 -3.44 -9.77
CA ASP A 66 9.88 -4.82 -9.62
C ASP A 66 11.05 -5.66 -9.13
N THR A 67 10.90 -6.28 -7.95
CA THR A 67 11.84 -7.26 -7.39
C THR A 67 13.27 -6.72 -7.34
N MET A 68 13.58 -5.97 -6.29
CA MET A 68 14.88 -5.28 -6.19
C MET A 68 15.45 -5.32 -4.77
N VAL A 69 16.77 -5.54 -4.68
CA VAL A 69 17.55 -5.46 -3.44
C VAL A 69 18.52 -4.28 -3.57
N ALA A 70 18.17 -3.13 -3.02
CA ALA A 70 18.93 -1.89 -3.24
C ALA A 70 18.69 -0.82 -2.18
N ASP A 71 19.54 0.20 -2.18
CA ASP A 71 19.27 1.50 -1.60
C ASP A 71 18.75 2.45 -2.69
N VAL A 72 17.53 2.96 -2.50
CA VAL A 72 16.82 3.77 -3.49
C VAL A 72 16.60 5.18 -2.97
N GLU A 73 16.92 6.16 -3.81
CA GLU A 73 16.62 7.57 -3.59
C GLU A 73 15.65 8.06 -4.67
N LEU A 74 14.47 8.51 -4.25
CA LEU A 74 13.47 9.11 -5.13
C LEU A 74 13.49 10.63 -4.96
N ILE A 75 13.81 11.33 -6.04
CA ILE A 75 13.96 12.78 -6.08
C ILE A 75 12.84 13.35 -6.94
N THR A 76 12.01 14.18 -6.33
CA THR A 76 10.95 14.91 -7.02
C THR A 76 11.46 16.24 -7.55
N VAL A 77 11.15 16.56 -8.82
CA VAL A 77 11.43 17.87 -9.43
C VAL A 77 10.12 18.57 -9.82
N ALA A 78 10.07 19.89 -9.65
CA ALA A 78 8.86 20.67 -9.91
C ALA A 78 8.57 20.89 -11.40
N GLN A 79 9.60 20.83 -12.25
CA GLN A 79 9.45 21.07 -13.68
C GLN A 79 9.04 19.79 -14.41
N PRO A 80 8.14 19.88 -15.41
CA PRO A 80 7.88 18.77 -16.31
C PRO A 80 9.17 18.37 -17.03
N GLY A 81 9.44 17.08 -17.12
CA GLY A 81 10.66 16.57 -17.72
C GLY A 81 10.67 15.04 -17.79
N PRO A 82 11.69 14.46 -18.42
CA PRO A 82 11.85 13.01 -18.44
C PRO A 82 12.18 12.49 -17.05
N VAL A 83 11.81 11.23 -16.79
CA VAL A 83 12.28 10.50 -15.62
C VAL A 83 13.73 10.11 -15.85
N ARG A 84 14.63 10.51 -14.96
CA ARG A 84 16.04 10.12 -15.00
C ARG A 84 16.30 9.00 -14.02
N VAL A 85 16.89 7.90 -14.50
CA VAL A 85 17.34 6.78 -13.67
C VAL A 85 18.85 6.76 -13.68
N GLN A 86 19.43 6.78 -12.49
CA GLN A 86 20.86 6.60 -12.26
C GLN A 86 21.04 5.38 -11.36
N ALA A 87 21.88 4.44 -11.78
CA ALA A 87 22.18 3.24 -10.98
C ALA A 87 23.69 2.96 -10.97
N SER A 88 24.20 2.60 -9.80
CA SER A 88 25.61 2.25 -9.60
C SER A 88 25.72 1.20 -8.51
N GLY A 89 26.70 0.30 -8.62
CA GLY A 89 26.82 -0.82 -7.70
C GLY A 89 27.97 -1.75 -8.05
N LYS A 90 27.99 -2.92 -7.43
CA LYS A 90 28.96 -3.97 -7.78
C LYS A 90 28.76 -4.40 -9.24
N PRO A 91 29.83 -4.67 -10.00
CA PRO A 91 29.72 -5.05 -11.41
C PRO A 91 28.80 -6.24 -11.68
N ASP A 92 28.81 -7.25 -10.81
CA ASP A 92 27.95 -8.44 -10.98
C ASP A 92 26.47 -8.12 -10.76
N THR A 93 26.15 -7.31 -9.75
CA THR A 93 24.79 -6.81 -9.53
C THR A 93 24.31 -5.92 -10.67
N MET A 94 25.20 -5.12 -11.26
CA MET A 94 24.88 -4.24 -12.40
C MET A 94 24.66 -5.00 -13.72
N LYS A 95 25.14 -6.24 -13.86
CA LYS A 95 24.83 -7.09 -15.03
C LYS A 95 23.38 -7.58 -15.01
N GLU A 96 22.89 -7.87 -13.81
CA GLU A 96 21.54 -8.35 -13.51
C GLU A 96 20.52 -7.21 -13.36
N PHE A 97 21.00 -5.96 -13.30
CA PHE A 97 20.12 -4.80 -13.23
C PHE A 97 19.64 -4.42 -14.63
N HIS A 98 18.33 -4.48 -14.83
CA HIS A 98 17.69 -4.18 -16.10
C HIS A 98 16.75 -2.98 -15.95
N VAL A 99 16.85 -2.07 -16.92
CA VAL A 99 15.87 -1.00 -17.09
C VAL A 99 15.24 -1.14 -18.46
N ARG A 100 13.92 -1.24 -18.49
CA ARG A 100 13.14 -1.35 -19.73
C ARG A 100 11.99 -0.36 -19.71
N THR A 101 11.55 0.03 -20.90
CA THR A 101 10.36 0.87 -21.06
C THR A 101 9.25 0.03 -21.67
N VAL A 102 8.06 0.07 -21.07
CA VAL A 102 6.85 -0.57 -21.60
C VAL A 102 5.74 0.46 -21.64
N GLY A 103 5.39 0.92 -22.84
CA GLY A 103 4.43 2.02 -23.02
C GLY A 103 4.94 3.31 -22.36
N ASP A 104 4.16 3.83 -21.41
CA ASP A 104 4.42 5.10 -20.68
C ASP A 104 5.02 4.86 -19.28
N GLU A 105 5.70 3.72 -19.10
CA GLU A 105 6.27 3.29 -17.82
C GLU A 105 7.72 2.84 -18.01
N VAL A 106 8.60 3.31 -17.11
CA VAL A 106 9.93 2.73 -16.94
C VAL A 106 9.89 1.69 -15.83
N ILE A 107 10.38 0.50 -16.13
CA ILE A 107 10.44 -0.64 -15.21
C ILE A 107 11.90 -0.90 -14.89
N LEU A 108 12.24 -0.83 -13.61
CA LEU A 108 13.53 -1.18 -13.05
C LEU A 108 13.39 -2.53 -12.35
N ARG A 109 14.26 -3.48 -12.68
CA ARG A 109 14.22 -4.83 -12.13
C ARG A 109 15.62 -5.38 -11.93
N LEU A 110 15.79 -6.19 -10.88
CA LEU A 110 16.97 -7.03 -10.73
C LEU A 110 16.57 -8.46 -11.11
N ASP A 111 17.02 -8.94 -12.27
CA ASP A 111 16.69 -10.28 -12.75
C ASP A 111 17.90 -11.20 -12.57
N SER A 112 17.69 -12.40 -12.02
CA SER A 112 18.70 -13.45 -12.13
C SER A 112 18.39 -14.25 -13.39
N ASP A 113 19.33 -14.31 -14.33
CA ASP A 113 19.29 -15.30 -15.42
C ASP A 113 19.30 -16.72 -14.83
N GLU A 114 18.14 -17.28 -14.48
CA GLU A 114 17.89 -18.72 -14.46
C GLU A 114 16.45 -18.98 -14.93
N GLU A 115 16.34 -19.89 -15.90
CA GLU A 115 15.15 -20.37 -16.56
C GLU A 115 13.95 -20.56 -15.62
N GLU A 116 12.79 -20.08 -16.07
CA GLU A 116 11.44 -20.60 -15.85
C GLU A 116 11.33 -21.80 -14.88
N ALA A 117 11.46 -21.55 -13.57
CA ALA A 117 11.25 -22.55 -12.52
C ALA A 117 9.97 -22.24 -11.73
N TRP A 118 8.94 -23.01 -12.05
CA TRP A 118 7.63 -23.10 -11.39
C TRP A 118 7.74 -23.61 -9.92
N PHE A 119 6.99 -22.99 -8.98
CA PHE A 119 6.80 -23.25 -7.52
C PHE A 119 7.60 -22.41 -6.47
N PRO A 120 7.06 -22.17 -5.24
CA PRO A 120 7.40 -21.04 -4.32
C PRO A 120 8.77 -21.06 -3.65
N TRP A 121 9.69 -21.94 -4.07
CA TRP A 121 11.05 -21.99 -3.53
C TRP A 121 11.97 -20.87 -4.05
N ASN A 122 11.58 -20.13 -5.10
CA ASN A 122 12.40 -19.05 -5.64
C ASN A 122 12.59 -17.89 -4.63
N LEU A 123 11.61 -17.70 -3.74
CA LEU A 123 11.75 -16.75 -2.65
C LEU A 123 12.81 -17.17 -1.63
N PHE A 124 13.14 -18.47 -1.49
CA PHE A 124 14.21 -18.96 -0.60
C PHE A 124 15.58 -18.98 -1.30
N ASN A 125 15.64 -19.23 -2.62
CA ASN A 125 16.90 -19.22 -3.38
C ASN A 125 17.51 -17.82 -3.55
N MET A 126 16.71 -16.74 -3.52
CA MET A 126 17.24 -15.38 -3.48
C MET A 126 18.11 -15.09 -2.24
N TRP A 127 17.91 -15.82 -1.13
CA TRP A 127 18.65 -15.69 0.13
C TRP A 127 19.93 -16.53 0.16
N SER A 128 20.16 -17.38 -0.84
CA SER A 128 21.37 -18.22 -0.96
C SER A 128 22.57 -17.48 -1.59
N ARG A 129 22.39 -16.21 -1.97
CA ARG A 129 23.46 -15.31 -2.41
C ARG A 129 23.57 -14.17 -1.40
N ASP A 130 24.77 -13.88 -0.89
CA ASP A 130 25.07 -12.78 0.03
C ASP A 130 24.87 -11.39 -0.64
N ARG A 131 23.64 -11.04 -1.03
CA ARG A 131 23.30 -9.73 -1.59
C ARG A 131 22.97 -8.77 -0.46
N LYS A 132 23.77 -7.71 -0.35
CA LYS A 132 23.50 -6.62 0.59
C LYS A 132 22.80 -5.50 -0.18
N ALA A 133 21.83 -4.82 0.44
CA ALA A 133 21.16 -3.67 -0.17
C ALA A 133 22.14 -2.58 -0.67
N GLN A 134 23.30 -2.46 0.00
CA GLN A 134 24.38 -1.53 -0.34
C GLN A 134 25.07 -1.83 -1.68
N ASP A 135 24.86 -3.02 -2.25
CA ASP A 135 25.52 -3.47 -3.47
C ASP A 135 24.92 -2.82 -4.73
N LEU A 136 23.74 -2.20 -4.62
CA LEU A 136 23.08 -1.45 -5.67
C LEU A 136 22.48 -0.16 -5.10
N ARG A 137 22.91 0.98 -5.63
CA ARG A 137 22.32 2.29 -5.36
C ARG A 137 21.60 2.79 -6.60
N VAL A 138 20.31 3.09 -6.45
CA VAL A 138 19.46 3.61 -7.51
C VAL A 138 18.95 4.99 -7.10
N ARG A 139 19.12 5.96 -7.98
CA ARG A 139 18.54 7.30 -7.84
C ARG A 139 17.59 7.53 -9.00
N ILE A 140 16.34 7.83 -8.68
CA ILE A 140 15.29 8.13 -9.66
C ILE A 140 14.87 9.57 -9.47
N THR A 141 15.06 10.39 -10.49
CA THR A 141 14.57 11.77 -10.51
C THR A 141 13.34 11.84 -11.41
N ALA A 142 12.19 12.21 -10.87
CA ALA A 142 10.95 12.29 -11.63
C ALA A 142 10.19 13.60 -11.33
N PRO A 143 9.36 14.09 -12.26
CA PRO A 143 8.46 15.20 -11.99
C PRO A 143 7.50 14.94 -10.82
N VAL A 144 7.08 16.00 -10.15
CA VAL A 144 6.01 15.92 -9.14
C VAL A 144 4.73 15.35 -9.74
N GLY A 145 4.04 14.49 -8.99
CA GLY A 145 2.85 13.80 -9.48
C GLY A 145 3.13 12.53 -10.30
N THR A 146 4.40 12.14 -10.52
CA THR A 146 4.73 10.85 -11.12
C THR A 146 4.34 9.70 -10.19
N PRO A 147 3.43 8.78 -10.60
CA PRO A 147 3.07 7.62 -9.80
C PRO A 147 4.21 6.62 -9.69
N TYR A 148 4.32 5.99 -8.53
CA TYR A 148 5.29 4.94 -8.24
C TYR A 148 4.58 3.64 -7.89
N ASP A 149 4.98 2.56 -8.56
CA ASP A 149 4.60 1.20 -8.24
C ASP A 149 5.85 0.42 -7.86
N ILE A 150 5.97 0.05 -6.58
CA ILE A 150 7.17 -0.56 -6.03
C ILE A 150 6.78 -1.91 -5.45
N GLU A 151 7.27 -2.98 -6.06
CA GLU A 151 6.93 -4.36 -5.72
C GLU A 151 8.20 -5.17 -5.42
N GLY A 152 8.11 -6.10 -4.47
CA GLY A 152 9.21 -7.02 -4.14
C GLY A 152 10.50 -6.33 -3.66
N MET A 153 10.38 -5.22 -2.94
CA MET A 153 11.55 -4.44 -2.53
C MET A 153 12.14 -4.93 -1.20
N ILE A 154 13.48 -5.04 -1.17
CA ILE A 154 14.30 -5.26 0.04
C ILE A 154 15.39 -4.19 0.11
N GLY A 155 15.63 -3.63 1.30
CA GLY A 155 16.66 -2.61 1.50
C GLY A 155 16.08 -1.31 2.03
N SER A 156 16.43 -0.19 1.39
CA SER A 156 15.98 1.13 1.83
C SER A 156 15.43 2.00 0.71
N ILE A 157 14.42 2.81 1.04
CA ILE A 157 13.90 3.86 0.15
C ILE A 157 13.87 5.17 0.92
N ASN A 158 14.45 6.22 0.33
CA ASN A 158 14.29 7.59 0.79
C ASN A 158 13.66 8.42 -0.32
N ALA A 159 12.51 8.99 -0.03
CA ALA A 159 11.76 9.85 -0.93
C ALA A 159 11.33 11.13 -0.21
N GLY A 160 11.43 12.25 -0.93
CA GLY A 160 10.82 13.50 -0.51
C GLY A 160 9.30 13.49 -0.68
N ASP A 161 8.72 14.67 -0.85
CA ASP A 161 7.31 14.80 -1.23
C ASP A 161 7.12 14.32 -2.67
N LEU A 162 6.31 13.28 -2.86
CA LEU A 162 5.96 12.77 -4.18
C LEU A 162 4.75 13.49 -4.75
N ASP A 163 3.79 13.83 -3.87
CA ASP A 163 2.49 14.40 -4.23
C ASP A 163 1.79 13.62 -5.37
N ALA A 164 1.97 12.29 -5.37
CA ALA A 164 1.48 11.35 -6.37
C ALA A 164 0.92 10.07 -5.71
N PRO A 165 0.16 9.24 -6.43
CA PRO A 165 -0.21 7.90 -5.97
C PRO A 165 1.03 7.02 -5.76
N LEU A 166 1.03 6.28 -4.65
CA LEU A 166 2.10 5.34 -4.28
C LEU A 166 1.50 3.95 -4.05
N ARG A 167 2.01 2.94 -4.76
CA ARG A 167 1.86 1.53 -4.43
C ARG A 167 3.21 0.99 -3.97
N LEU A 168 3.23 0.34 -2.81
CA LEU A 168 4.45 -0.13 -2.18
C LEU A 168 4.23 -1.50 -1.55
N GLU A 169 5.02 -2.48 -1.96
CA GLU A 169 5.12 -3.80 -1.35
C GLU A 169 6.56 -4.06 -0.93
N GLY A 170 6.76 -4.33 0.36
CA GLY A 170 8.09 -4.56 0.93
C GLY A 170 8.12 -5.72 1.92
N HIS A 171 9.18 -6.52 1.87
CA HIS A 171 9.36 -7.67 2.78
C HIS A 171 10.35 -7.40 3.94
N ALA A 172 11.41 -6.65 3.62
CA ALA A 172 12.54 -6.33 4.49
C ALA A 172 12.97 -4.89 4.24
N LEU A 173 12.01 -3.98 4.31
CA LEU A 173 12.11 -2.63 3.78
C LEU A 173 12.12 -1.58 4.89
N ASN A 174 13.12 -0.70 4.86
CA ASN A 174 13.12 0.56 5.60
C ASN A 174 12.83 1.70 4.63
N ALA A 175 11.63 2.26 4.67
CA ALA A 175 11.23 3.30 3.75
C ALA A 175 10.78 4.57 4.45
N ARG A 176 11.14 5.71 3.86
CA ARG A 176 10.66 7.03 4.23
C ARG A 176 10.19 7.75 2.99
N PHE A 177 8.96 8.24 3.03
CA PHE A 177 8.39 9.11 2.01
C PHE A 177 7.87 10.39 2.65
N GLY A 178 7.91 11.50 1.91
CA GLY A 178 7.22 12.73 2.26
C GLY A 178 5.71 12.62 2.00
N ARG A 179 5.11 13.72 1.52
CA ARG A 179 3.69 13.72 1.15
C ARG A 179 3.41 12.86 -0.08
N VAL A 180 2.25 12.21 -0.07
CA VAL A 180 1.71 11.42 -1.19
C VAL A 180 0.24 11.78 -1.41
N GLN A 181 -0.29 11.47 -2.58
CA GLN A 181 -1.71 11.69 -2.87
C GLN A 181 -2.57 10.61 -2.23
N SER A 182 -2.36 9.37 -2.64
CA SER A 182 -2.95 8.15 -2.07
C SER A 182 -1.85 7.12 -1.86
N ALA A 183 -2.05 6.20 -0.92
CA ALA A 183 -1.06 5.19 -0.59
C ALA A 183 -1.71 3.82 -0.46
N ARG A 184 -1.22 2.85 -1.23
CA ARG A 184 -1.44 1.42 -0.99
C ARG A 184 -0.12 0.80 -0.56
N VAL A 185 -0.07 0.27 0.66
CA VAL A 185 1.15 -0.24 1.27
C VAL A 185 0.91 -1.65 1.78
N SER A 186 1.69 -2.62 1.31
CA SER A 186 1.72 -3.97 1.86
C SER A 186 3.09 -4.25 2.47
N ILE A 187 3.10 -4.64 3.73
CA ILE A 187 4.31 -4.97 4.49
C ILE A 187 4.26 -6.45 4.81
N ALA A 188 5.10 -7.23 4.14
CA ALA A 188 5.34 -8.62 4.50
C ALA A 188 6.56 -8.70 5.42
N GLY A 189 6.56 -9.57 6.43
CA GLY A 189 7.73 -9.84 7.25
C GLY A 189 8.12 -8.72 8.21
N ARG A 190 9.29 -8.09 8.00
CA ARG A 190 9.85 -7.09 8.92
C ARG A 190 10.18 -5.83 8.14
N GLY A 191 9.69 -4.68 8.57
CA GLY A 191 9.99 -3.44 7.89
C GLY A 191 9.61 -2.26 8.73
N ARG A 192 10.10 -1.10 8.36
CA ARG A 192 9.65 0.17 8.92
C ARG A 192 9.35 1.13 7.78
N ILE A 193 8.09 1.52 7.66
CA ILE A 193 7.65 2.44 6.63
C ILE A 193 7.11 3.70 7.31
N ASN A 194 7.64 4.85 6.92
CA ASN A 194 7.17 6.14 7.39
C ASN A 194 6.71 6.98 6.20
N LEU A 195 5.43 7.36 6.19
CA LEU A 195 4.84 8.27 5.21
C LEU A 195 4.59 9.64 5.85
N GLY A 196 4.70 10.69 5.03
CA GLY A 196 4.23 12.02 5.39
C GLY A 196 2.70 12.11 5.41
N ALA A 197 2.18 13.27 5.02
CA ALA A 197 0.73 13.43 4.87
C ALA A 197 0.23 12.73 3.60
N ILE A 198 -0.87 12.00 3.74
CA ILE A 198 -1.59 11.32 2.66
C ILE A 198 -2.83 12.17 2.38
N LYS A 199 -2.95 12.71 1.16
CA LYS A 199 -4.03 13.66 0.85
C LYS A 199 -5.41 13.02 0.76
N GLU A 200 -5.45 11.75 0.40
CA GLU A 200 -6.67 10.99 0.17
C GLU A 200 -6.65 9.74 1.06
N THR A 201 -6.69 8.56 0.46
CA THR A 201 -6.85 7.28 1.16
C THR A 201 -5.51 6.63 1.46
N LEU A 202 -5.44 5.99 2.63
CA LEU A 202 -4.44 5.00 2.99
C LEU A 202 -5.09 3.62 2.98
N ASP A 203 -4.52 2.70 2.22
CA ASP A 203 -4.82 1.27 2.19
C ASP A 203 -3.56 0.55 2.66
N LEU A 204 -3.61 -0.03 3.86
CA LEU A 204 -2.45 -0.60 4.54
C LEU A 204 -2.70 -2.06 4.89
N GLU A 205 -1.84 -2.95 4.40
CA GLU A 205 -1.78 -4.35 4.77
C GLU A 205 -0.46 -4.64 5.50
N VAL A 206 -0.53 -5.29 6.66
CA VAL A 206 0.65 -5.70 7.43
C VAL A 206 0.57 -7.19 7.72
N ALA A 207 1.31 -7.97 6.95
CA ALA A 207 1.47 -9.41 7.14
C ALA A 207 2.83 -9.71 7.80
N GLY A 208 2.87 -9.73 9.14
CA GLY A 208 4.11 -10.00 9.90
C GLY A 208 4.28 -9.14 11.14
N SER A 209 5.48 -8.57 11.32
CA SER A 209 5.87 -7.76 12.50
C SER A 209 6.46 -6.41 12.10
N GLY A 210 6.03 -5.86 10.96
CA GLY A 210 6.46 -4.56 10.48
C GLY A 210 5.83 -3.40 11.26
N ASP A 211 6.55 -2.28 11.29
CA ASP A 211 6.06 -1.01 11.83
C ASP A 211 5.67 -0.08 10.67
N PHE A 212 4.51 0.58 10.78
CA PHE A 212 4.08 1.61 9.87
C PHE A 212 3.77 2.91 10.62
N SER A 213 4.16 4.05 10.06
CA SER A 213 3.64 5.34 10.51
C SER A 213 3.26 6.27 9.36
N ALA A 214 2.23 7.08 9.58
CA ALA A 214 1.81 8.15 8.66
C ALA A 214 1.45 9.43 9.43
N ALA A 215 1.82 10.58 8.88
CA ALA A 215 1.58 11.87 9.55
C ALA A 215 0.08 12.25 9.62
N SER A 216 -0.71 11.91 8.60
CA SER A 216 -2.17 12.09 8.52
C SER A 216 -2.71 11.45 7.24
N ALA A 217 -4.02 11.17 7.19
CA ALA A 217 -4.72 10.80 5.96
C ALA A 217 -6.15 11.36 5.97
N GLN A 218 -6.87 11.35 4.83
CA GLN A 218 -8.31 11.59 4.86
C GLN A 218 -9.00 10.38 5.48
N SER A 219 -8.84 9.20 4.91
CA SER A 219 -9.37 7.95 5.46
C SER A 219 -8.30 6.86 5.43
N ALA A 220 -8.47 5.85 6.28
CA ALA A 220 -7.60 4.70 6.30
C ALA A 220 -8.41 3.39 6.34
N GLU A 221 -7.96 2.44 5.54
CA GLU A 221 -8.32 1.02 5.57
C GLU A 221 -7.05 0.26 5.97
N ILE A 222 -7.13 -0.52 7.06
CA ILE A 222 -5.96 -1.13 7.67
C ILE A 222 -6.26 -2.60 7.95
N GLU A 223 -5.44 -3.49 7.43
CA GLU A 223 -5.47 -4.92 7.71
C GLU A 223 -4.15 -5.34 8.35
N ILE A 224 -4.21 -5.96 9.51
CA ILE A 224 -3.04 -6.51 10.20
C ILE A 224 -3.22 -8.00 10.40
N ALA A 225 -2.36 -8.79 9.77
CA ALA A 225 -2.20 -10.21 10.01
C ALA A 225 -0.84 -10.47 10.69
N GLY A 226 -0.81 -10.50 12.02
CA GLY A 226 0.41 -10.73 12.79
C GLY A 226 0.54 -9.85 14.04
N GLY A 227 1.69 -9.22 14.22
CA GLY A 227 2.06 -8.45 15.43
C GLY A 227 2.71 -7.11 15.13
N GLY A 228 2.42 -6.52 13.96
CA GLY A 228 2.93 -5.20 13.58
C GLY A 228 2.30 -4.05 14.35
N ASN A 229 2.95 -2.89 14.35
CA ASN A 229 2.47 -1.67 14.98
C ASN A 229 2.16 -0.60 13.94
N VAL A 230 1.00 0.04 14.05
CA VAL A 230 0.54 1.08 13.14
C VAL A 230 0.28 2.38 13.90
N LEU A 231 0.97 3.45 13.51
CA LEU A 231 0.86 4.78 14.11
C LEU A 231 0.40 5.81 13.07
N ILE A 232 -0.82 6.31 13.19
CA ILE A 232 -1.35 7.30 12.25
C ILE A 232 -1.73 8.57 13.00
N GLY A 233 -1.43 9.72 12.40
CA GLY A 233 -1.95 11.00 12.86
C GLY A 233 -3.47 11.15 12.68
N PRO A 234 -3.98 12.37 12.52
CA PRO A 234 -5.40 12.61 12.34
C PRO A 234 -5.95 11.99 11.04
N LEU A 235 -7.15 11.41 11.14
CA LEU A 235 -7.98 10.93 10.03
C LEU A 235 -9.25 11.80 9.95
N ALA A 236 -9.47 12.42 8.79
CA ALA A 236 -10.53 13.40 8.58
C ALA A 236 -11.88 12.82 8.14
N ALA A 237 -11.87 11.62 7.56
CA ALA A 237 -13.00 10.99 6.86
C ALA A 237 -13.22 9.52 7.24
N GLY A 238 -12.63 9.06 8.36
CA GLY A 238 -12.94 7.77 8.97
C GLY A 238 -11.79 6.77 8.98
N LEU A 239 -12.08 5.64 9.62
CA LEU A 239 -11.17 4.51 9.81
C LEU A 239 -11.97 3.20 9.69
N ASN A 240 -11.49 2.29 8.85
CA ASN A 240 -11.84 0.88 8.90
C ASN A 240 -10.57 0.09 9.23
N ALA A 241 -10.59 -0.78 10.24
CA ALA A 241 -9.43 -1.60 10.55
C ALA A 241 -9.79 -3.01 10.99
N GLU A 242 -9.02 -3.97 10.49
CA GLU A 242 -9.11 -5.39 10.81
C GLU A 242 -7.78 -5.88 11.40
N VAL A 243 -7.84 -6.50 12.57
CA VAL A 243 -6.66 -6.99 13.28
C VAL A 243 -6.82 -8.49 13.55
N ALA A 244 -6.15 -9.31 12.74
CA ALA A 244 -5.99 -10.74 12.94
C ALA A 244 -4.64 -11.02 13.62
N GLY A 245 -4.67 -11.27 14.93
CA GLY A 245 -3.48 -11.58 15.73
C GLY A 245 -3.30 -10.65 16.92
N SER A 246 -2.10 -10.10 17.07
CA SER A 246 -1.61 -9.37 18.26
C SER A 246 -1.03 -8.00 17.92
N GLY A 247 -1.31 -7.46 16.73
CA GLY A 247 -0.84 -6.14 16.31
C GLY A 247 -1.62 -5.01 16.98
N ASP A 248 -1.00 -3.83 17.03
CA ASP A 248 -1.58 -2.65 17.66
C ASP A 248 -1.73 -1.50 16.68
N ILE A 249 -2.88 -0.82 16.73
CA ILE A 249 -3.16 0.38 15.95
C ILE A 249 -3.34 1.54 16.91
N ARG A 250 -2.63 2.64 16.68
CA ARG A 250 -2.86 3.90 17.36
C ARG A 250 -3.06 5.05 16.39
N VAL A 251 -4.18 5.74 16.55
CA VAL A 251 -4.58 6.88 15.72
C VAL A 251 -4.77 8.12 16.59
N ALA A 252 -4.24 9.26 16.16
CA ALA A 252 -4.35 10.49 16.95
C ALA A 252 -5.79 10.96 17.08
N GLN A 253 -6.52 11.04 15.96
CA GLN A 253 -7.92 11.45 15.93
C GLN A 253 -8.64 10.80 14.76
N VAL A 254 -9.92 10.45 14.92
CA VAL A 254 -10.78 9.98 13.83
C VAL A 254 -12.06 10.81 13.78
N ASN A 255 -12.35 11.39 12.63
CA ASN A 255 -13.63 12.03 12.34
C ASN A 255 -14.29 11.31 11.16
N GLY A 256 -15.55 10.91 11.31
CA GLY A 256 -16.29 10.17 10.29
C GLY A 256 -16.62 8.73 10.71
N PRO A 257 -16.84 7.81 9.75
CA PRO A 257 -17.12 6.41 10.05
C PRO A 257 -15.98 5.73 10.79
N PHE A 258 -16.31 4.93 11.80
CA PHE A 258 -15.36 4.14 12.58
C PHE A 258 -15.82 2.68 12.61
N GLY A 259 -15.05 1.80 11.97
CA GLY A 259 -15.26 0.35 11.94
C GLY A 259 -14.00 -0.36 12.41
N ILE A 260 -14.11 -1.23 13.40
CA ILE A 260 -12.99 -2.04 13.91
C ILE A 260 -13.43 -3.49 14.04
N GLU A 261 -12.62 -4.40 13.52
CA GLU A 261 -12.74 -5.83 13.75
C GLU A 261 -11.43 -6.37 14.32
N ILE A 262 -11.51 -7.12 15.43
CA ILE A 262 -10.34 -7.74 16.06
C ILE A 262 -10.60 -9.24 16.22
N ALA A 263 -9.78 -10.05 15.58
CA ALA A 263 -9.70 -11.49 15.79
C ALA A 263 -8.35 -11.83 16.45
N GLY A 264 -8.32 -11.88 17.78
CA GLY A 264 -7.10 -12.16 18.54
C GLY A 264 -6.96 -11.32 19.81
N SER A 265 -5.76 -10.81 20.06
CA SER A 265 -5.37 -10.09 21.28
C SER A 265 -4.77 -8.71 21.01
N GLY A 266 -4.87 -8.21 19.77
CA GLY A 266 -4.38 -6.88 19.40
C GLY A 266 -5.23 -5.74 19.99
N GLY A 267 -4.69 -4.52 19.98
CA GLY A 267 -5.34 -3.34 20.52
C GLY A 267 -5.54 -2.22 19.51
N VAL A 268 -6.62 -1.47 19.65
CA VAL A 268 -6.85 -0.22 18.90
C VAL A 268 -7.04 0.95 19.86
N VAL A 269 -6.20 1.97 19.74
CA VAL A 269 -6.28 3.19 20.54
C VAL A 269 -6.47 4.41 19.64
N VAL A 270 -7.55 5.15 19.88
CA VAL A 270 -7.78 6.44 19.24
C VAL A 270 -7.84 7.54 20.29
N ASP A 271 -6.94 8.52 20.16
CA ASP A 271 -6.75 9.56 21.19
C ASP A 271 -7.85 10.64 21.20
N GLY A 272 -8.68 10.74 20.14
CA GLY A 272 -9.84 11.64 20.12
C GLY A 272 -10.63 11.64 18.80
N GLY A 273 -11.55 12.60 18.64
CA GLY A 273 -12.36 12.79 17.42
C GLY A 273 -13.85 12.46 17.61
N GLN A 274 -14.59 12.44 16.51
CA GLN A 274 -16.03 12.17 16.48
C GLN A 274 -16.37 11.08 15.45
N ALA A 275 -16.82 9.93 15.94
CA ALA A 275 -17.28 8.83 15.10
C ALA A 275 -18.76 9.04 14.75
N THR A 276 -19.06 9.27 13.46
CA THR A 276 -20.44 9.48 12.97
C THR A 276 -21.24 8.18 12.91
N SER A 277 -20.52 7.07 12.71
CA SER A 277 -20.97 5.69 12.93
C SER A 277 -19.86 4.99 13.69
N PHE A 278 -20.23 4.14 14.64
CA PHE A 278 -19.27 3.44 15.49
C PHE A 278 -19.65 1.96 15.53
N SER A 279 -18.84 1.12 14.89
CA SER A 279 -19.00 -0.34 14.87
C SER A 279 -17.71 -0.99 15.33
N VAL A 280 -17.80 -1.82 16.36
CA VAL A 280 -16.66 -2.58 16.88
C VAL A 280 -17.07 -4.03 17.06
N SER A 281 -16.29 -4.95 16.50
CA SER A 281 -16.43 -6.39 16.72
C SER A 281 -15.12 -6.96 17.25
N ILE A 282 -15.17 -7.71 18.34
CA ILE A 282 -14.01 -8.35 18.96
C ILE A 282 -14.28 -9.82 19.15
N ALA A 283 -13.51 -10.68 18.51
CA ALA A 283 -13.41 -12.10 18.77
C ALA A 283 -12.05 -12.41 19.43
N GLY A 284 -12.04 -12.56 20.75
CA GLY A 284 -10.84 -12.87 21.53
C GLY A 284 -10.67 -11.99 22.77
N SER A 285 -9.45 -11.49 22.98
CA SER A 285 -9.03 -10.75 24.18
C SER A 285 -8.50 -9.35 23.88
N GLY A 286 -8.65 -8.87 22.64
CA GLY A 286 -8.21 -7.54 22.23
C GLY A 286 -9.05 -6.41 22.84
N ASP A 287 -8.50 -5.20 22.88
CA ASP A 287 -9.15 -4.03 23.49
C ASP A 287 -9.26 -2.87 22.50
N VAL A 288 -10.36 -2.12 22.55
CA VAL A 288 -10.55 -0.89 21.79
C VAL A 288 -10.77 0.28 22.74
N LEU A 289 -9.91 1.31 22.66
CA LEU A 289 -10.02 2.55 23.42
C LEU A 289 -10.22 3.73 22.46
N PHE A 290 -11.44 4.24 22.37
CA PHE A 290 -11.77 5.43 21.59
C PHE A 290 -12.07 6.62 22.51
N LYS A 291 -11.08 7.48 22.78
CA LYS A 291 -11.24 8.62 23.72
C LYS A 291 -12.15 9.74 23.18
N GLY A 292 -12.64 9.63 21.95
CA GLY A 292 -13.54 10.57 21.30
C GLY A 292 -15.02 10.40 21.67
N HIS A 293 -15.88 10.98 20.84
CA HIS A 293 -17.34 10.89 20.94
C HIS A 293 -17.93 9.97 19.86
N ALA A 294 -18.66 8.93 20.27
CA ALA A 294 -19.31 7.98 19.37
C ALA A 294 -20.81 8.28 19.16
N VAL A 295 -21.32 8.11 17.94
CA VAL A 295 -22.75 8.23 17.62
C VAL A 295 -23.31 6.84 17.31
N ASN A 296 -24.38 6.45 18.01
CA ASN A 296 -25.03 5.13 17.90
C ASN A 296 -24.04 3.96 17.92
N PRO A 297 -23.29 3.76 19.02
CA PRO A 297 -22.30 2.69 19.10
C PRO A 297 -22.95 1.32 18.97
N LYS A 298 -22.43 0.51 18.04
CA LYS A 298 -22.68 -0.92 17.90
C LYS A 298 -21.43 -1.69 18.32
N VAL A 299 -21.56 -2.54 19.32
CA VAL A 299 -20.42 -3.24 19.94
C VAL A 299 -20.74 -4.73 20.08
N GLU A 300 -19.94 -5.57 19.45
CA GLU A 300 -20.04 -7.02 19.55
C GLU A 300 -18.73 -7.55 20.16
N ILE A 301 -18.83 -8.29 21.27
CA ILE A 301 -17.66 -8.85 21.96
C ILE A 301 -17.90 -10.33 22.21
N MET A 302 -17.10 -11.18 21.59
CA MET A 302 -17.02 -12.60 21.84
C MET A 302 -15.67 -12.92 22.49
N GLY A 303 -15.65 -13.00 23.82
CA GLY A 303 -14.44 -13.28 24.60
C GLY A 303 -14.29 -12.38 25.83
N SER A 304 -13.07 -11.88 26.05
CA SER A 304 -12.69 -11.13 27.27
C SER A 304 -12.20 -9.70 27.00
N GLY A 305 -12.27 -9.25 25.74
CA GLY A 305 -11.86 -7.92 25.32
C GLY A 305 -12.78 -6.81 25.83
N ASN A 306 -12.29 -5.58 25.87
CA ASN A 306 -13.05 -4.41 26.34
C ASN A 306 -13.13 -3.32 25.28
N VAL A 307 -14.26 -2.64 25.24
CA VAL A 307 -14.45 -1.44 24.42
C VAL A 307 -14.71 -0.25 25.33
N THR A 308 -13.82 0.74 25.30
CA THR A 308 -13.94 1.95 26.10
C THR A 308 -14.09 3.17 25.19
N VAL A 309 -15.14 3.96 25.40
CA VAL A 309 -15.37 5.22 24.68
C VAL A 309 -15.27 6.44 25.59
N GLY A 310 -14.91 7.60 25.04
CA GLY A 310 -14.88 8.86 25.80
C GLY A 310 -16.28 9.32 26.23
N SER A 311 -17.21 9.30 25.28
CA SER A 311 -18.64 9.59 25.45
C SER A 311 -19.41 9.05 24.23
N TYR A 312 -20.72 8.85 24.35
CA TYR A 312 -21.56 8.54 23.20
C TYR A 312 -22.93 9.23 23.27
N THR A 313 -23.58 9.36 22.12
CA THR A 313 -25.00 9.78 22.00
C THR A 313 -25.78 8.80 21.16
N GLY A 314 -27.09 8.74 21.39
CA GLY A 314 -28.01 7.88 20.66
C GLY A 314 -28.17 6.52 21.33
N SER A 315 -28.55 5.51 20.55
CA SER A 315 -28.79 4.16 21.06
C SER A 315 -27.49 3.38 21.09
N LEU A 316 -27.19 2.76 22.25
CA LEU A 316 -26.13 1.76 22.37
C LEU A 316 -26.71 0.38 22.05
N ASP A 317 -26.16 -0.25 21.03
CA ASP A 317 -26.40 -1.66 20.70
C ASP A 317 -25.16 -2.46 21.11
N GLN A 318 -25.31 -3.35 22.08
CA GLN A 318 -24.20 -4.15 22.59
C GLN A 318 -24.59 -5.61 22.72
N ASP A 319 -23.74 -6.49 22.21
CA ASP A 319 -23.81 -7.93 22.43
C ASP A 319 -22.46 -8.42 22.98
N VAL A 320 -22.48 -9.05 24.15
CA VAL A 320 -21.29 -9.49 24.85
C VAL A 320 -21.46 -10.94 25.27
N ALA A 321 -20.77 -11.83 24.56
CA ALA A 321 -20.64 -13.24 24.88
C ALA A 321 -19.27 -13.49 25.52
N GLY A 322 -19.20 -13.48 26.86
CA GLY A 322 -17.99 -13.77 27.61
C GLY A 322 -17.85 -12.90 28.86
N SER A 323 -16.63 -12.42 29.12
CA SER A 323 -16.29 -11.60 30.30
C SER A 323 -15.83 -10.19 29.96
N GLY A 324 -15.90 -9.80 28.68
CA GLY A 324 -15.60 -8.46 28.22
C GLY A 324 -16.60 -7.40 28.71
N GLU A 325 -16.25 -6.12 28.54
CA GLU A 325 -17.08 -5.01 29.00
C GLU A 325 -17.03 -3.80 28.06
N PHE A 326 -18.17 -3.10 27.91
CA PHE A 326 -18.23 -1.77 27.32
C PHE A 326 -18.21 -0.69 28.42
N LYS A 327 -17.30 0.28 28.31
CA LYS A 327 -17.09 1.36 29.29
C LYS A 327 -17.16 2.75 28.68
N VAL A 328 -17.58 3.72 29.48
CA VAL A 328 -17.55 5.14 29.12
C VAL A 328 -16.68 5.89 30.12
N LEU A 329 -15.67 6.62 29.64
CA LEU A 329 -14.70 7.34 30.49
C LEU A 329 -15.36 8.48 31.27
N ARG A 330 -16.26 9.24 30.63
CA ARG A 330 -17.10 10.21 31.34
C ARG A 330 -18.42 9.55 31.69
N GLN A 331 -18.58 9.11 32.93
CA GLN A 331 -19.92 8.92 33.46
C GLN A 331 -20.60 10.29 33.47
N SER A 332 -21.59 10.49 32.60
CA SER A 332 -22.55 11.57 32.79
C SER A 332 -23.22 11.33 34.14
N GLN A 333 -22.75 12.04 35.15
CA GLN A 333 -23.44 12.12 36.43
C GLN A 333 -24.87 12.59 36.11
N PRO A 334 -25.92 11.88 36.55
CA PRO A 334 -27.28 12.38 36.40
C PRO A 334 -27.30 13.80 36.97
N ALA A 335 -27.83 14.76 36.23
CA ALA A 335 -28.00 16.10 36.76
C ALA A 335 -28.72 15.98 38.11
N GLY A 336 -28.05 16.35 39.20
CA GLY A 336 -28.69 16.43 40.50
C GLY A 336 -29.93 17.34 40.38
N PRO A 337 -30.98 17.13 41.19
CA PRO A 337 -32.20 17.93 41.09
C PRO A 337 -31.85 19.42 41.04
N GLN A 338 -32.24 20.09 39.95
CA GLN A 338 -32.04 21.54 39.80
C GLN A 338 -32.66 22.23 41.02
N PRO A 339 -31.90 23.10 41.73
CA PRO A 339 -32.49 23.97 42.73
C PRO A 339 -33.66 24.74 42.09
N PRO A 340 -34.81 24.87 42.78
CA PRO A 340 -35.94 25.60 42.25
C PRO A 340 -35.49 27.01 41.85
N ALA A 341 -35.98 27.47 40.70
CA ALA A 341 -35.65 28.79 40.18
C ALA A 341 -35.92 29.88 41.25
N PRO A 342 -35.03 30.88 41.40
CA PRO A 342 -35.27 31.99 42.31
C PRO A 342 -36.63 32.64 42.02
N PRO A 343 -37.40 33.02 43.05
CA PRO A 343 -38.68 33.68 42.85
C PRO A 343 -38.50 34.93 42.00
N GLN A 344 -39.33 35.09 40.97
CA GLN A 344 -39.25 36.24 40.08
C GLN A 344 -39.51 37.53 40.86
N PRO A 345 -38.75 38.62 40.59
CA PRO A 345 -39.00 39.92 41.19
C PRO A 345 -40.44 40.38 40.91
N PRO A 346 -41.10 41.04 41.87
CA PRO A 346 -42.46 41.54 41.68
C PRO A 346 -42.51 42.50 40.49
N ALA A 347 -43.55 42.35 39.66
CA ALA A 347 -43.76 43.18 38.50
C ALA A 347 -43.86 44.66 38.89
N PRO A 348 -43.26 45.58 38.12
CA PRO A 348 -43.32 47.00 38.40
C PRO A 348 -44.77 47.50 38.38
N ALA A 349 -45.11 48.32 39.37
CA ALA A 349 -46.45 48.87 39.52
C ALA A 349 -46.90 49.60 38.25
N THR A 350 -48.06 49.22 37.74
CA THR A 350 -48.74 49.89 36.64
C THR A 350 -49.08 51.31 37.09
N LYS A 351 -48.41 52.31 36.53
CA LYS A 351 -48.84 53.70 36.69
C LYS A 351 -50.07 53.90 35.81
N PHE A 352 -51.19 54.21 36.46
CA PHE A 352 -52.42 54.70 35.83
C PHE A 352 -52.19 56.04 35.14
#